data_AF-A0A060W8D3-F1
#
_entry.id   AF-A0A060W8D3-F1
#
_cell.length_a   1.000
_cell.length_b   1.000
_cell.length_c   1.000
_cell.angle_alpha   90.00
_cell.angle_beta   90.00
_cell.angle_gamma   90.00
#
_symmetry.space_group_name_H-M   'P 1'
#
loop_
_entity.id
_entity.type
_entity.pdbx_description
1 polymer ?
#
loop_
_entity_poly.entity_id
_entity_poly.type
_entity_poly.pdbx_seq_one_letter_code
_entity_poly.pdbx_strand_id
1 'polypeptide(L)'
;MNTEYVCHCCYFRIYWDLDIQTNAIELQRAQLTTKLRQHYQELCYQREGIEPPRESFNRWLLERKVLDKGPDHLLPSDCDPIISRSMFREVMNDIPIRLSRIKYKEEARKLLFKYAEAAKKMIDSRNATPDSRKVVKWNAEDTMNWLRRDHSASKEDYMDRLEHLRKQCGPHVTAVAKDSVEGICTKIYHISVEYVQRIRQAHQTLLKDCNFMEAAEVQDRLVYCYPVRLALPSPNQPRVELHFENDISCQGRDGQGQPRLLRQAGALIPIQLHR
;
A
#
# COMPACT_ATOMS: atom_id res chain seq x y z
N MET A 1 30.19 -5.33 -33.10
CA MET A 1 29.88 -5.80 -31.75
C MET A 1 28.97 -4.75 -31.13
N ASN A 2 27.67 -5.01 -31.16
CA ASN A 2 26.65 -4.14 -30.56
C ASN A 2 26.63 -4.43 -29.07
N THR A 3 27.03 -3.47 -28.25
CA THR A 3 26.75 -3.47 -26.83
C THR A 3 25.61 -2.50 -26.59
N GLU A 4 24.41 -3.06 -26.45
CA GLU A 4 23.22 -2.36 -25.96
C GLU A 4 23.49 -1.91 -24.52
N TYR A 5 23.60 -0.60 -24.30
CA TYR A 5 23.51 -0.03 -22.97
C TYR A 5 22.02 0.08 -22.62
N VAL A 6 21.51 -0.97 -21.97
CA VAL A 6 20.21 -0.93 -21.30
C VAL A 6 20.31 0.08 -20.16
N CYS A 7 19.74 1.27 -20.36
CA CYS A 7 19.55 2.24 -19.30
C CYS A 7 18.49 1.69 -18.34
N HIS A 8 18.93 0.97 -17.31
CA HIS A 8 18.10 0.67 -16.16
C HIS A 8 17.76 2.01 -15.50
N CYS A 9 16.53 2.49 -15.70
CA CYS A 9 15.92 3.55 -14.92
C CYS A 9 16.10 3.26 -13.43
N CYS A 10 17.12 3.88 -12.83
CA CYS A 10 17.25 4.00 -11.40
C CYS A 10 16.02 4.72 -10.88
N TYR A 11 15.13 3.97 -10.22
CA TYR A 11 14.14 4.50 -9.30
C TYR A 11 14.87 5.31 -8.21
N PHE A 12 15.13 6.59 -8.47
CA PHE A 12 15.51 7.54 -7.42
C PHE A 12 14.27 7.82 -6.59
N ARG A 13 14.03 6.94 -5.61
CA ARG A 13 13.17 7.23 -4.46
C ARG A 13 13.82 8.38 -3.71
N ILE A 14 13.18 9.55 -3.76
CA ILE A 14 13.49 10.71 -2.92
C ILE A 14 13.37 10.23 -1.45
N TYR A 15 14.51 9.97 -0.81
CA TYR A 15 14.59 9.80 0.63
C TYR A 15 14.84 11.19 1.22
N TRP A 16 13.75 11.86 1.58
CA TRP A 16 13.70 13.06 2.42
C TRP A 16 14.45 14.29 1.87
N ASP A 17 13.72 15.14 1.16
CA ASP A 17 14.15 16.51 0.94
C ASP A 17 13.88 17.31 2.22
N LEU A 18 14.94 17.59 2.97
CA LEU A 18 14.93 18.25 4.28
C LEU A 18 14.78 19.78 4.18
N ASP A 19 14.57 20.33 2.98
CA ASP A 19 14.51 21.78 2.79
C ASP A 19 13.15 22.35 2.34
N ILE A 20 12.18 21.59 1.81
CA ILE A 20 10.96 22.21 1.23
C ILE A 20 9.66 21.46 1.54
N GLN A 21 9.13 21.74 2.73
CA GLN A 21 7.73 21.93 3.07
C GLN A 21 7.72 22.15 4.58
N THR A 22 7.20 23.26 5.08
CA THR A 22 7.15 23.52 6.53
C THR A 22 6.70 22.25 7.26
N ASN A 23 7.45 21.77 8.25
CA ASN A 23 7.22 20.50 8.97
C ASN A 23 5.77 20.24 9.39
N ALA A 24 4.92 21.28 9.49
CA ALA A 24 3.47 21.17 9.69
C ALA A 24 2.72 20.45 8.55
N ILE A 25 3.07 20.71 7.29
CA ILE A 25 2.47 20.04 6.11
C ILE A 25 2.88 18.57 6.07
N GLU A 26 4.16 18.27 6.33
CA GLU A 26 4.64 16.89 6.43
C GLU A 26 4.01 16.14 7.61
N LEU A 27 3.83 16.81 8.76
CA LEU A 27 3.12 16.24 9.91
C LEU A 27 1.65 15.93 9.55
N GLN A 28 0.96 16.88 8.91
CA GLN A 28 -0.42 16.66 8.44
C GLN A 28 -0.49 15.51 7.45
N ARG A 29 0.45 15.42 6.50
CA ARG A 29 0.55 14.31 5.54
C ARG A 29 0.76 12.98 6.25
N ALA A 30 1.65 12.91 7.23
CA ALA A 30 1.91 11.71 8.01
C ALA A 30 0.66 11.25 8.80
N GLN A 31 -0.05 12.19 9.43
CA GLN A 31 -1.29 11.92 10.16
C GLN A 31 -2.39 11.39 9.22
N LEU A 32 -2.58 12.06 8.07
CA LEU A 32 -3.58 11.65 7.08
C LEU A 32 -3.23 10.30 6.44
N THR A 33 -1.96 10.03 6.15
CA THR A 33 -1.50 8.72 5.65
C THR A 33 -1.76 7.61 6.68
N THR A 34 -1.56 7.89 7.96
CA THR A 34 -1.87 6.95 9.05
C THR A 34 -3.37 6.66 9.13
N LYS A 35 -4.22 7.69 9.05
CA LYS A 35 -5.68 7.53 8.97
C LYS A 35 -6.12 6.76 7.73
N LEU A 36 -5.47 6.98 6.59
CA LEU A 36 -5.76 6.25 5.36
C LEU A 36 -5.47 4.75 5.51
N ARG A 37 -4.36 4.38 6.17
CA ARG A 37 -4.08 2.98 6.51
C ARG A 37 -5.14 2.37 7.43
N GLN A 38 -5.58 3.11 8.43
CA GLN A 38 -6.66 2.67 9.35
C GLN A 38 -7.96 2.42 8.57
N HIS A 39 -8.37 3.34 7.70
CA HIS A 39 -9.55 3.14 6.85
C HIS A 39 -9.42 1.94 5.92
N TYR A 40 -8.24 1.69 5.35
CA TYR A 40 -8.01 0.49 4.54
C TYR A 40 -8.18 -0.79 5.37
N GLN A 41 -7.69 -0.81 6.60
CA GLN A 41 -7.87 -1.91 7.53
C GLN A 41 -9.34 -2.13 7.90
N GLU A 42 -10.05 -1.07 8.25
CA GLU A 42 -11.49 -1.11 8.55
C GLU A 42 -12.30 -1.64 7.37
N LEU A 43 -12.01 -1.17 6.15
CA LEU A 43 -12.70 -1.60 4.93
C LEU A 43 -12.49 -3.09 4.64
N CYS A 44 -11.26 -3.60 4.77
CA CYS A 44 -10.97 -5.02 4.58
C CYS A 44 -11.71 -5.88 5.63
N TYR A 45 -11.69 -5.46 6.89
CA TYR A 45 -12.32 -6.21 7.97
C TYR A 45 -13.85 -6.19 7.86
N GLN A 46 -14.46 -5.03 7.64
CA GLN A 46 -15.92 -4.87 7.61
C GLN A 46 -16.55 -5.52 6.37
N ARG A 47 -15.89 -5.45 5.21
CA ARG A 47 -16.47 -5.96 3.95
C ARG A 47 -16.13 -7.41 3.67
N GLU A 48 -14.90 -7.83 3.95
CA GLU A 48 -14.40 -9.15 3.60
C GLU A 48 -14.03 -10.02 4.81
N GLY A 49 -14.01 -9.47 6.02
CA GLY A 49 -13.66 -10.22 7.23
C GLY A 49 -12.18 -10.62 7.28
N ILE A 50 -11.32 -9.92 6.55
CA ILE A 50 -9.88 -10.21 6.48
C ILE A 50 -9.05 -9.01 6.94
N GLU A 51 -7.85 -9.29 7.44
CA GLU A 51 -6.83 -8.26 7.60
C GLU A 51 -6.28 -7.84 6.24
N PRO A 52 -5.85 -6.58 6.06
CA PRO A 52 -5.11 -6.17 4.89
C PRO A 52 -3.92 -7.09 4.59
N PRO A 53 -3.73 -7.52 3.32
CA PRO A 53 -2.55 -8.28 2.94
C PRO A 53 -1.28 -7.49 3.29
N ARG A 54 -0.26 -8.19 3.80
CA ARG A 54 0.96 -7.54 4.30
C ARG A 54 1.60 -6.68 3.23
N GLU A 55 1.92 -5.43 3.55
CA GLU A 55 2.55 -4.47 2.62
C GLU A 55 1.71 -4.08 1.40
N SER A 56 0.45 -4.52 1.27
CA SER A 56 -0.39 -4.22 0.10
C SER A 56 -0.64 -2.71 -0.05
N PHE A 57 -0.79 -1.99 1.06
CA PHE A 57 -0.94 -0.53 1.05
C PHE A 57 0.33 0.16 0.52
N ASN A 58 1.52 -0.32 0.87
CA ASN A 58 2.78 0.26 0.41
C ASN A 58 2.99 0.00 -1.09
N ARG A 59 2.65 -1.21 -1.56
CA ARG A 59 2.66 -1.53 -2.99
C ARG A 59 1.60 -0.75 -3.77
N TRP A 60 0.43 -0.53 -3.18
CA TRP A 60 -0.60 0.33 -3.75
C TRP A 60 -0.10 1.76 -3.95
N LEU A 61 0.54 2.38 -2.95
CA LEU A 61 1.13 3.72 -3.11
C LEU A 61 2.12 3.76 -4.28
N LEU A 62 3.01 2.77 -4.37
CA LEU A 62 3.99 2.69 -5.46
C LEU A 62 3.33 2.55 -6.84
N GLU A 63 2.39 1.61 -6.97
CA GLU A 63 1.71 1.35 -8.22
C GLU A 63 0.87 2.54 -8.68
N ARG A 64 0.17 3.20 -7.75
CA ARG A 64 -0.58 4.43 -8.06
C ARG A 64 0.34 5.55 -8.49
N LYS A 65 1.50 5.75 -7.83
CA LYS A 65 2.45 6.82 -8.19
C LYS A 65 3.08 6.71 -9.57
N VAL A 66 3.07 5.52 -10.17
CA VAL A 66 3.48 5.35 -11.58
C VAL A 66 2.47 6.00 -12.54
N LEU A 67 1.18 6.03 -12.17
CA LEU A 67 0.08 6.50 -13.02
C LEU A 67 -0.45 7.88 -12.63
N ASP A 68 -0.19 8.30 -11.39
CA ASP A 68 -0.75 9.49 -10.78
C ASP A 68 -0.26 10.77 -11.46
N LYS A 69 -1.20 11.60 -11.89
CA LYS A 69 -0.97 12.97 -12.39
C LYS A 69 -1.27 14.02 -11.33
N GLY A 70 -1.52 13.57 -10.10
CA GLY A 70 -1.88 14.40 -8.95
C GLY A 70 -0.73 15.26 -8.41
N PRO A 71 -1.06 16.30 -7.63
CA PRO A 71 -0.09 17.29 -7.14
C PRO A 71 0.66 16.88 -5.86
N ASP A 72 0.24 15.84 -5.13
CA ASP A 72 0.91 15.43 -3.89
C ASP A 72 2.04 14.44 -4.18
N HIS A 73 3.14 14.52 -3.45
CA HIS A 73 4.32 13.68 -3.69
C HIS A 73 4.15 12.23 -3.17
N LEU A 74 3.21 11.97 -2.26
CA LEU A 74 3.05 10.66 -1.61
C LEU A 74 1.70 10.00 -1.90
N LEU A 75 0.60 10.74 -1.73
CA LEU A 75 -0.75 10.22 -1.84
C LEU A 75 -1.27 10.38 -3.27
N PRO A 76 -1.92 9.35 -3.85
CA PRO A 76 -2.48 9.44 -5.20
C PRO A 76 -3.78 10.26 -5.22
N SER A 77 -4.04 10.95 -6.33
CA SER A 77 -5.26 11.79 -6.48
C SER A 77 -5.78 11.99 -7.90
N ASP A 78 -5.01 11.63 -8.93
CA ASP A 78 -5.45 11.66 -10.33
C ASP A 78 -4.90 10.45 -11.09
N CYS A 79 -5.55 9.30 -10.90
CA CYS A 79 -5.17 8.01 -11.48
C CYS A 79 -6.28 7.47 -12.39
N ASP A 80 -5.89 6.99 -13.56
CA ASP A 80 -6.73 6.20 -14.46
C ASP A 80 -6.04 4.85 -14.77
N PRO A 81 -6.65 3.69 -14.46
CA PRO A 81 -7.97 3.50 -13.82
C PRO A 81 -7.95 3.77 -12.32
N ILE A 82 -9.12 4.14 -11.75
CA ILE A 82 -9.32 4.34 -10.29
C ILE A 82 -8.99 3.08 -9.49
N ILE A 83 -9.42 1.92 -9.97
CA ILE A 83 -9.21 0.63 -9.30
C ILE A 83 -7.76 0.19 -9.49
N SER A 84 -7.03 0.02 -8.39
CA SER A 84 -5.67 -0.50 -8.42
C SER A 84 -5.66 -2.00 -8.67
N ARG A 85 -4.97 -2.41 -9.74
CA ARG A 85 -4.75 -3.83 -10.07
C ARG A 85 -3.93 -4.53 -8.98
N SER A 86 -2.96 -3.83 -8.38
CA SER A 86 -2.13 -4.40 -7.31
C SER A 86 -2.97 -4.68 -6.07
N MET A 87 -3.68 -3.67 -5.57
CA MET A 87 -4.51 -3.82 -4.37
C MET A 87 -5.63 -4.85 -4.59
N PHE A 88 -6.34 -4.77 -5.72
CA PHE A 88 -7.42 -5.70 -6.06
C PHE A 88 -6.92 -7.15 -6.02
N ARG A 89 -5.83 -7.47 -6.73
CA ARG A 89 -5.26 -8.82 -6.78
C ARG A 89 -4.88 -9.33 -5.39
N GLU A 90 -4.24 -8.49 -4.59
CA GLU A 90 -3.77 -8.89 -3.26
C GLU A 90 -4.91 -9.13 -2.28
N VAL A 91 -5.92 -8.25 -2.25
CA VAL A 91 -7.11 -8.44 -1.41
C VAL A 91 -7.87 -9.69 -1.85
N MET A 92 -8.08 -9.89 -3.16
CA MET A 92 -8.76 -11.08 -3.69
C MET A 92 -8.04 -12.39 -3.36
N ASN A 93 -6.71 -12.39 -3.28
CA ASN A 93 -5.93 -13.60 -2.97
C ASN A 93 -6.16 -14.13 -1.55
N ASP A 94 -6.53 -13.25 -0.61
CA ASP A 94 -6.80 -13.56 0.79
C ASP A 94 -8.29 -13.83 1.06
N ILE A 95 -9.14 -13.86 0.02
CA ILE A 95 -10.56 -14.20 0.10
C ILE A 95 -10.76 -15.69 -0.29
N PRO A 96 -11.60 -16.46 0.43
CA PRO A 96 -12.42 -16.07 1.58
C PRO A 96 -11.65 -16.10 2.91
N ILE A 97 -10.47 -16.73 2.93
CA ILE A 97 -9.52 -16.68 4.04
C ILE A 97 -8.09 -16.62 3.50
N ARG A 98 -7.22 -15.95 4.24
CA ARG A 98 -5.79 -15.94 3.96
C ARG A 98 -5.16 -17.31 4.22
N LEU A 99 -4.46 -17.83 3.22
CA LEU A 99 -3.73 -19.09 3.35
C LEU A 99 -2.37 -18.85 4.02
N SER A 100 -2.16 -19.45 5.19
CA SER A 100 -0.88 -19.41 5.90
C SER A 100 0.02 -20.57 5.48
N ARG A 101 1.33 -20.43 5.69
CA ARG A 101 2.29 -21.52 5.48
C ARG A 101 2.06 -22.61 6.52
N ILE A 102 1.77 -23.82 6.05
CA ILE A 102 1.43 -24.96 6.90
C ILE A 102 2.66 -25.80 7.23
N LYS A 103 2.93 -25.95 8.53
CA LYS A 103 4.05 -26.77 9.02
C LYS A 103 3.56 -28.18 9.34
N TYR A 104 2.45 -28.29 10.05
CA TYR A 104 1.99 -29.55 10.64
C TYR A 104 0.70 -30.11 9.99
N LYS A 105 0.49 -31.42 10.09
CA LYS A 105 -0.70 -32.12 9.57
C LYS A 105 -2.01 -31.53 10.11
N GLU A 106 -2.09 -31.28 11.42
CA GLU A 106 -3.29 -30.73 12.06
C GLU A 106 -3.61 -29.29 11.61
N GLU A 107 -2.59 -28.51 11.27
CA GLU A 107 -2.79 -27.18 10.68
C GLU A 107 -3.38 -27.28 9.28
N ALA A 108 -2.92 -28.24 8.46
CA ALA A 108 -3.45 -28.49 7.12
C ALA A 108 -4.94 -28.85 7.17
N ARG A 109 -5.30 -29.78 8.06
CA ARG A 109 -6.69 -30.20 8.30
C ARG A 109 -7.57 -29.03 8.73
N LYS A 110 -7.11 -28.22 9.70
CA LYS A 110 -7.83 -27.02 10.18
C LYS A 110 -7.99 -25.97 9.08
N LEU A 111 -6.95 -25.74 8.26
CA LEU A 111 -7.02 -24.78 7.16
C LEU A 111 -8.02 -25.21 6.09
N LEU A 112 -8.01 -26.49 5.69
CA LEU A 112 -8.96 -27.05 4.74
C LEU A 112 -10.40 -26.87 5.22
N PHE A 113 -10.67 -27.21 6.49
CA PHE A 113 -11.99 -27.02 7.10
C PHE A 113 -12.42 -25.55 7.07
N LYS A 114 -11.54 -24.64 7.55
CA LYS A 114 -11.82 -23.19 7.56
C LYS A 114 -12.11 -22.65 6.17
N TYR A 115 -11.37 -23.09 5.15
CA TYR A 115 -11.58 -22.64 3.77
C TYR A 115 -12.95 -23.10 3.25
N ALA A 116 -13.30 -24.38 3.44
CA ALA A 116 -14.59 -24.93 3.02
C ALA A 116 -15.76 -24.22 3.71
N GLU A 117 -15.65 -23.97 5.02
CA GLU A 117 -16.66 -23.25 5.80
C GLU A 117 -16.80 -21.79 5.35
N ALA A 118 -15.69 -21.08 5.17
CA ALA A 118 -15.71 -19.68 4.75
C ALA A 118 -16.27 -19.52 3.32
N ALA A 119 -15.89 -20.41 2.39
CA ALA A 119 -16.42 -20.41 1.03
C ALA A 119 -17.94 -20.66 1.01
N LYS A 120 -18.42 -21.65 1.80
CA LYS A 120 -19.85 -21.92 1.96
C LYS A 120 -20.59 -20.73 2.58
N LYS A 121 -20.07 -20.17 3.66
CA LYS A 121 -20.68 -19.00 4.33
C LYS A 121 -20.77 -17.80 3.39
N MET A 122 -19.73 -17.54 2.61
CA MET A 122 -19.68 -16.43 1.66
C MET A 122 -20.70 -16.59 0.53
N ILE A 123 -20.84 -17.79 -0.06
CA ILE A 123 -21.83 -18.04 -1.10
C ILE A 123 -23.26 -18.00 -0.55
N ASP A 124 -23.43 -18.28 0.75
CA ASP A 124 -24.72 -18.21 1.43
C ASP A 124 -25.18 -16.78 1.72
N SER A 125 -24.28 -15.94 2.23
CA SER A 125 -24.61 -14.57 2.65
C SER A 125 -24.64 -13.54 1.52
N ARG A 126 -24.07 -13.85 0.36
CA ARG A 126 -23.95 -12.91 -0.76
C ARG A 126 -24.84 -13.29 -1.96
N ASN A 127 -25.02 -12.32 -2.85
CA ASN A 127 -25.73 -12.49 -4.11
C ASN A 127 -24.87 -13.31 -5.08
N ALA A 128 -25.15 -14.61 -5.14
CA ALA A 128 -24.50 -15.55 -6.04
C ALA A 128 -25.53 -16.18 -7.00
N THR A 129 -25.11 -16.52 -8.22
CA THR A 129 -25.97 -17.25 -9.16
C THR A 129 -26.35 -18.62 -8.60
N PRO A 130 -27.52 -19.18 -8.95
CA PRO A 130 -27.95 -20.50 -8.47
C PRO A 130 -26.91 -21.59 -8.76
N ASP A 131 -26.28 -21.56 -9.93
CA ASP A 131 -25.24 -22.50 -10.33
C ASP A 131 -23.99 -22.37 -9.46
N SER A 132 -23.51 -21.15 -9.24
CA SER A 132 -22.36 -20.91 -8.36
C SER A 132 -22.65 -21.38 -6.93
N ARG A 133 -23.86 -21.12 -6.43
CA ARG A 133 -24.29 -21.58 -5.11
C ARG A 133 -24.28 -23.09 -5.01
N LYS A 134 -24.80 -23.80 -6.02
CA LYS A 134 -24.82 -25.26 -6.06
C LYS A 134 -23.41 -25.84 -6.08
N VAL A 135 -22.54 -25.33 -6.96
CA VAL A 135 -21.15 -25.83 -7.11
C VAL A 135 -20.36 -25.64 -5.82
N VAL A 136 -20.36 -24.43 -5.24
CA VAL A 136 -19.58 -24.16 -4.02
C VAL A 136 -20.12 -24.97 -2.83
N LYS A 137 -21.44 -25.05 -2.65
CA LYS A 137 -22.04 -25.84 -1.56
C LYS A 137 -21.68 -27.31 -1.66
N TRP A 138 -21.84 -27.90 -2.84
CA TRP A 138 -21.55 -29.31 -3.05
C TRP A 138 -20.08 -29.64 -2.77
N ASN A 139 -19.14 -28.86 -3.31
CA ASN A 139 -17.71 -29.07 -3.07
C ASN A 139 -17.30 -28.86 -1.61
N ALA A 140 -17.88 -27.85 -0.94
CA ALA A 140 -17.61 -27.61 0.48
C ALA A 140 -18.16 -28.75 1.36
N GLU A 141 -19.37 -29.23 1.09
CA GLU A 141 -20.00 -30.33 1.82
C GLU A 141 -19.30 -31.66 1.58
N ASP A 142 -18.89 -31.96 0.34
CA ASP A 142 -18.07 -33.13 0.03
C ASP A 142 -16.76 -33.12 0.82
N THR A 143 -16.06 -31.97 0.82
CA THR A 143 -14.82 -31.81 1.59
C THR A 143 -15.05 -32.00 3.09
N MET A 144 -16.09 -31.39 3.65
CA MET A 144 -16.44 -31.57 5.07
C MET A 144 -16.81 -33.01 5.40
N ASN A 145 -17.51 -33.72 4.51
CA ASN A 145 -17.87 -35.12 4.70
C ASN A 145 -16.64 -36.03 4.63
N TRP A 146 -15.71 -35.77 3.71
CA TRP A 146 -14.44 -36.49 3.65
C TRP A 146 -13.61 -36.29 4.92
N LEU A 147 -13.51 -35.05 5.41
CA LEU A 147 -12.84 -34.75 6.68
C LEU A 147 -13.41 -35.54 7.88
N ARG A 148 -14.71 -35.84 7.89
CA ARG A 148 -15.35 -36.65 8.94
C ARG A 148 -15.07 -38.15 8.82
N ARG A 149 -14.84 -38.66 7.60
CA ARG A 149 -14.65 -40.09 7.34
C ARG A 149 -13.19 -40.51 7.47
N ASP A 150 -12.28 -39.73 6.89
CA ASP A 150 -10.88 -40.10 6.77
C ASP A 150 -10.03 -39.42 7.85
N HIS A 151 -9.52 -40.22 8.80
CA HIS A 151 -8.63 -39.78 9.87
C HIS A 151 -7.15 -40.14 9.56
N SER A 152 -6.93 -40.98 8.56
CA SER A 152 -5.60 -41.48 8.16
C SER A 152 -4.88 -40.56 7.17
N ALA A 153 -5.57 -39.65 6.49
CA ALA A 153 -5.01 -38.73 5.51
C ALA A 153 -3.72 -38.02 6.00
N SER A 154 -2.73 -37.95 5.11
CA SER A 154 -1.44 -37.28 5.31
C SER A 154 -1.58 -35.75 5.28
N LYS A 155 -0.49 -35.03 5.55
CA LYS A 155 -0.48 -33.57 5.40
C LYS A 155 -0.69 -33.18 3.93
N GLU A 156 -0.07 -33.91 3.03
CA GLU A 156 -0.08 -33.70 1.58
C GLU A 156 -1.50 -33.89 1.04
N ASP A 157 -2.21 -34.93 1.47
CA ASP A 157 -3.61 -35.17 1.07
C ASP A 157 -4.54 -33.99 1.42
N TYR A 158 -4.34 -33.36 2.58
CA TYR A 158 -5.10 -32.16 2.97
C TYR A 158 -4.78 -30.95 2.08
N MET A 159 -3.52 -30.79 1.69
CA MET A 159 -3.07 -29.68 0.86
C MET A 159 -3.54 -29.84 -0.59
N ASP A 160 -3.44 -31.05 -1.15
CA ASP A 160 -3.92 -31.37 -2.49
C ASP A 160 -5.44 -31.16 -2.59
N ARG A 161 -6.18 -31.56 -1.54
CA ARG A 161 -7.62 -31.34 -1.49
C ARG A 161 -7.99 -29.87 -1.31
N LEU A 162 -7.19 -29.10 -0.57
CA LEU A 162 -7.36 -27.64 -0.47
C LEU A 162 -7.15 -26.97 -1.83
N GLU A 163 -6.12 -27.37 -2.58
CA GLU A 163 -5.86 -26.87 -3.92
C GLU A 163 -7.01 -27.22 -4.88
N HIS A 164 -7.48 -28.47 -4.84
CA HIS A 164 -8.63 -28.89 -5.62
C HIS A 164 -9.88 -28.06 -5.29
N LEU A 165 -10.20 -27.91 -3.99
CA LEU A 165 -11.34 -27.12 -3.54
C LEU A 165 -11.22 -25.65 -3.97
N ARG A 166 -10.02 -25.08 -3.91
CA ARG A 166 -9.75 -23.71 -4.37
C ARG A 166 -9.92 -23.59 -5.88
N LYS A 167 -9.53 -24.59 -6.67
CA LYS A 167 -9.72 -24.61 -8.12
C LYS A 167 -11.19 -24.66 -8.50
N GLN A 168 -12.00 -25.44 -7.78
CA GLN A 168 -13.45 -25.55 -8.02
C GLN A 168 -14.20 -24.31 -7.54
N CYS A 169 -13.97 -23.85 -6.31
CA CYS A 169 -14.72 -22.75 -5.71
C CYS A 169 -14.19 -21.36 -6.11
N GLY A 170 -12.92 -21.26 -6.49
CA GLY A 170 -12.19 -19.99 -6.71
C GLY A 170 -12.90 -19.03 -7.66
N PRO A 171 -13.29 -19.43 -8.88
CA PRO A 171 -13.98 -18.56 -9.82
C PRO A 171 -15.31 -18.03 -9.28
N HIS A 172 -16.07 -18.87 -8.57
CA HIS A 172 -17.36 -18.51 -7.99
C HIS A 172 -17.22 -17.54 -6.81
N VAL A 173 -16.25 -17.80 -5.92
CA VAL A 173 -15.91 -16.91 -4.80
C VAL A 173 -15.41 -15.56 -5.32
N THR A 174 -14.55 -15.58 -6.34
CA THR A 174 -14.02 -14.38 -6.99
C THR A 174 -15.14 -13.54 -7.59
N ALA A 175 -16.06 -14.15 -8.34
CA ALA A 175 -17.17 -13.43 -8.96
C ALA A 175 -18.04 -12.71 -7.91
N VAL A 176 -18.28 -13.35 -6.77
CA VAL A 176 -19.14 -12.82 -5.70
C VAL A 176 -18.44 -11.76 -4.85
N ALA A 177 -17.12 -11.81 -4.72
CA ALA A 177 -16.33 -10.83 -3.96
C ALA A 177 -15.90 -9.63 -4.79
N LYS A 178 -15.89 -9.74 -6.13
CA LYS A 178 -15.34 -8.74 -7.06
C LYS A 178 -15.83 -7.32 -6.76
N ASP A 179 -17.13 -7.08 -6.79
CA ASP A 179 -17.71 -5.74 -6.64
C ASP A 179 -17.38 -5.12 -5.27
N SER A 180 -17.34 -5.95 -4.22
CA SER A 180 -17.00 -5.51 -2.88
C SER A 180 -15.53 -5.05 -2.80
N VAL A 181 -14.61 -5.83 -3.38
CA VAL A 181 -13.17 -5.50 -3.40
C VAL A 181 -12.87 -4.32 -4.32
N GLU A 182 -13.53 -4.21 -5.47
CA GLU A 182 -13.49 -3.00 -6.30
C GLU A 182 -13.99 -1.78 -5.53
N GLY A 183 -15.03 -1.95 -4.70
CA GLY A 183 -15.52 -0.93 -3.79
C GLY A 183 -14.51 -0.52 -2.71
N ILE A 184 -13.70 -1.45 -2.18
CA ILE A 184 -12.59 -1.12 -1.27
C ILE A 184 -11.55 -0.25 -1.99
N CYS A 185 -11.10 -0.70 -3.18
CA CYS A 185 -10.10 -0.01 -3.99
C CYS A 185 -10.58 1.41 -4.38
N THR A 186 -11.84 1.52 -4.76
CA THR A 186 -12.46 2.79 -5.13
C THR A 186 -12.58 3.71 -3.92
N LYS A 187 -13.05 3.20 -2.77
CA LYS A 187 -13.24 4.03 -1.57
C LYS A 187 -11.91 4.55 -1.03
N ILE A 188 -10.88 3.71 -0.97
CA ILE A 188 -9.57 4.14 -0.46
C ILE A 188 -8.92 5.20 -1.36
N TYR A 189 -9.07 5.07 -2.69
CA TYR A 189 -8.62 6.08 -3.63
C TYR A 189 -9.31 7.43 -3.40
N HIS A 190 -10.64 7.44 -3.28
CA HIS A 190 -11.37 8.70 -3.07
C HIS A 190 -11.07 9.36 -1.72
N ILE A 191 -10.81 8.58 -0.66
CA ILE A 191 -10.35 9.15 0.62
C ILE A 191 -8.96 9.77 0.43
N SER A 192 -8.07 9.13 -0.33
CA SER A 192 -6.76 9.70 -0.69
C SER A 192 -6.89 11.02 -1.44
N VAL A 193 -7.79 11.10 -2.43
CA VAL A 193 -8.09 12.34 -3.18
C VAL A 193 -8.52 13.47 -2.23
N GLU A 194 -9.44 13.19 -1.30
CA GLU A 194 -9.88 14.15 -0.28
C GLU A 194 -8.73 14.63 0.61
N TYR A 195 -7.85 13.72 1.02
CA TYR A 195 -6.70 14.05 1.86
C TYR A 195 -5.67 14.89 1.11
N VAL A 196 -5.42 14.60 -0.17
CA VAL A 196 -4.56 15.43 -1.03
C VAL A 196 -5.12 16.85 -1.17
N GLN A 197 -6.43 17.00 -1.36
CA GLN A 197 -7.06 18.33 -1.42
C GLN A 197 -6.84 19.12 -0.12
N ARG A 198 -6.99 18.48 1.04
CA ARG A 198 -6.75 19.11 2.35
C ARG A 198 -5.29 19.53 2.53
N ILE A 199 -4.34 18.66 2.19
CA ILE A 199 -2.90 18.96 2.27
C ILE A 199 -2.56 20.13 1.33
N ARG A 200 -3.07 20.10 0.09
CA ARG A 200 -2.83 21.15 -0.89
C ARG A 200 -3.39 22.49 -0.44
N GLN A 201 -4.60 22.53 0.11
CA GLN A 201 -5.20 23.75 0.64
C GLN A 201 -4.38 24.33 1.80
N ALA A 202 -3.92 23.48 2.73
CA ALA A 202 -3.06 23.90 3.83
C ALA A 202 -1.72 24.45 3.32
N HIS A 203 -1.09 23.76 2.36
CA HIS A 203 0.18 24.19 1.77
C HIS A 203 0.03 25.52 1.00
N GLN A 204 -1.04 25.67 0.21
CA GLN A 204 -1.33 26.92 -0.49
C GLN A 204 -1.58 28.08 0.47
N THR A 205 -2.29 27.84 1.58
CA THR A 205 -2.52 28.86 2.61
C THR A 205 -1.20 29.33 3.22
N LEU A 206 -0.26 28.41 3.44
CA LEU A 206 1.07 28.74 3.96
C LEU A 206 1.93 29.53 2.96
N LEU A 207 1.78 29.25 1.67
CA LEU A 207 2.52 29.92 0.60
C LEU A 207 1.93 31.27 0.18
N LYS A 208 0.71 31.63 0.61
CA LYS A 208 0.08 32.93 0.28
C LYS A 208 0.92 34.14 0.71
N ASP A 209 1.80 33.95 1.68
CA ASP A 209 2.69 35.00 2.21
C ASP A 209 4.07 35.03 1.50
N CYS A 210 4.32 34.15 0.53
CA CYS A 210 5.56 34.09 -0.24
C CYS A 210 5.38 34.78 -1.60
N ASN A 211 6.10 35.88 -1.84
CA ASN A 211 6.10 36.56 -3.15
C ASN A 211 6.62 35.60 -4.23
N PHE A 212 5.76 35.31 -5.23
CA PHE A 212 6.08 34.41 -6.33
C PHE A 212 7.07 35.06 -7.31
N MET A 213 8.14 34.34 -7.66
CA MET A 213 8.99 34.69 -8.81
C MET A 213 8.41 34.03 -10.07
N GLU A 214 8.39 34.76 -11.18
CA GLU A 214 8.01 34.22 -12.48
C GLU A 214 8.96 33.10 -12.91
N ALA A 215 8.42 32.08 -13.59
CA ALA A 215 9.21 30.97 -14.10
C ALA A 215 10.19 31.46 -15.18
N ALA A 216 11.48 31.18 -14.99
CA ALA A 216 12.51 31.54 -15.97
C ALA A 216 12.34 30.76 -17.28
N GLU A 217 12.59 31.41 -18.42
CA GLU A 217 12.58 30.76 -19.73
C GLU A 217 13.61 29.62 -19.80
N VAL A 218 13.16 28.46 -20.27
CA VAL A 218 14.01 27.28 -20.43
C VAL A 218 14.71 27.35 -21.79
N GLN A 219 16.04 27.27 -21.79
CA GLN A 219 16.86 27.20 -23.00
C GLN A 219 17.10 25.74 -23.40
N ASP A 220 17.00 25.44 -24.70
CA ASP A 220 17.35 24.13 -25.26
C ASP A 220 18.86 23.92 -25.30
N ARG A 221 19.42 23.44 -24.18
CA ARG A 221 20.85 23.11 -24.05
C ARG A 221 21.04 21.76 -23.37
N LEU A 222 21.96 20.96 -23.91
CA LEU A 222 22.42 19.72 -23.27
C LEU A 222 23.33 20.04 -22.07
N VAL A 223 22.99 19.50 -20.91
CA VAL A 223 23.72 19.67 -19.64
C VAL A 223 23.89 18.33 -18.94
N TYR A 224 24.90 18.22 -18.08
CA TYR A 224 25.00 17.09 -17.15
C TYR A 224 23.81 17.08 -16.18
N CYS A 225 23.43 15.90 -15.70
CA CYS A 225 22.36 15.79 -14.72
C CYS A 225 22.72 16.53 -13.41
N TYR A 226 21.72 17.18 -12.81
CA TYR A 226 21.81 17.87 -11.53
C TYR A 226 20.58 17.55 -10.67
N PRO A 227 20.63 17.74 -9.34
CA PRO A 227 19.47 17.54 -8.47
C PRO A 227 18.28 18.39 -8.91
N VAL A 228 17.07 17.82 -8.83
CA VAL A 228 15.84 18.53 -9.16
C VAL A 228 15.75 19.80 -8.31
N ARG A 229 15.41 20.92 -8.95
CA ARG A 229 15.18 22.21 -8.29
C ARG A 229 13.69 22.48 -8.27
N LEU A 230 13.21 23.04 -7.16
CA LEU A 230 11.83 23.48 -7.07
C LEU A 230 11.71 24.89 -7.65
N ALA A 231 10.63 25.13 -8.41
CA ALA A 231 10.35 26.43 -8.99
C ALA A 231 9.94 27.47 -7.93
N LEU A 232 9.37 27.01 -6.82
CA LEU A 232 8.93 27.86 -5.72
C LEU A 232 10.02 28.01 -4.67
N PRO A 233 10.25 29.23 -4.14
CA PRO A 233 11.17 29.42 -3.03
C PRO A 233 10.66 28.72 -1.78
N SER A 234 11.60 28.19 -0.98
CA SER A 234 11.27 27.56 0.29
C SER A 234 10.75 28.60 1.29
N PRO A 235 9.66 28.30 2.02
CA PRO A 235 9.24 29.14 3.13
C PRO A 235 10.28 29.11 4.27
N ASN A 236 10.22 30.09 5.18
CA ASN A 236 11.10 30.13 6.36
C ASN A 236 11.00 28.82 7.16
N GLN A 237 12.16 28.25 7.50
CA GLN A 237 12.21 26.98 8.23
C GLN A 237 11.71 27.16 9.67
N PRO A 238 10.80 26.29 10.15
CA PRO A 238 10.36 26.32 11.54
C PRO A 238 11.49 25.86 12.48
N ARG A 239 11.44 26.28 13.75
CA ARG A 239 12.39 25.81 14.78
C ARG A 239 12.30 24.29 14.93
N VAL A 240 13.45 23.62 14.86
CA VAL A 240 13.61 22.18 15.11
C VAL A 240 14.66 22.02 16.21
N GLU A 241 14.33 21.23 17.23
CA GLU A 241 15.27 20.91 18.31
C GLU A 241 16.00 19.61 17.96
N LEU A 242 17.33 19.65 18.05
CA LEU A 242 18.19 18.50 17.82
C LEU A 242 18.81 18.09 19.16
N HIS A 243 18.56 16.85 19.56
CA HIS A 243 19.16 16.22 20.73
C HIS A 243 19.84 14.91 20.30
N PHE A 244 20.91 14.52 20.98
CA PHE A 244 21.59 13.25 20.75
C PHE A 244 21.44 12.37 21.98
N GLU A 245 20.90 11.17 21.79
CA GLU A 245 20.73 10.17 22.84
C GLU A 245 21.32 8.85 22.36
N ASN A 246 22.38 8.35 22.99
CA ASN A 246 23.05 7.09 22.63
C ASN A 246 23.42 6.99 21.14
N ASP A 247 24.06 8.01 20.57
CA ASP A 247 24.42 8.14 19.14
C ASP A 247 23.22 8.16 18.17
N ILE A 248 22.00 8.27 18.68
CA ILE A 248 20.77 8.50 17.90
C ILE A 248 20.49 10.00 17.91
N SER A 249 20.43 10.61 16.73
CA SER A 249 19.93 11.97 16.59
C SER A 249 18.41 11.96 16.71
N CYS A 250 17.89 12.62 17.74
CA CYS A 250 16.48 12.86 17.96
C CYS A 250 16.17 14.28 17.49
N GLN A 251 15.30 14.40 16.48
CA GLN A 251 14.74 15.70 16.07
C GLN A 251 13.30 15.80 16.56
N GLY A 252 12.96 16.91 17.20
CA GLY A 252 11.64 17.14 17.78
C GLY A 252 11.10 18.53 17.47
N ARG A 253 9.77 18.60 17.30
CA ARG A 253 8.97 19.83 17.38
C ARG A 253 7.77 19.53 18.27
N ASP A 254 7.51 20.40 19.24
CA ASP A 254 6.35 20.33 20.15
C ASP A 254 6.13 18.94 20.80
N GLY A 255 7.22 18.29 21.23
CA GLY A 255 7.18 17.01 21.95
C GLY A 255 6.99 15.74 21.11
N GLN A 256 6.84 15.84 19.78
CA GLN A 256 6.83 14.68 18.89
C GLN A 256 8.25 14.40 18.37
N GLY A 257 8.97 13.50 19.03
CA GLY A 257 10.31 13.08 18.61
C GLY A 257 10.26 12.02 17.51
N GLN A 258 11.10 12.16 16.47
CA GLN A 258 11.46 11.06 15.57
C GLN A 258 12.90 10.62 15.84
N PRO A 259 13.14 9.37 16.28
CA PRO A 259 14.50 8.84 16.38
C PRO A 259 15.05 8.54 14.97
N ARG A 260 16.22 9.10 14.63
CA ARG A 260 17.00 8.69 13.45
C ARG A 260 18.20 7.86 13.88
N LEU A 261 18.25 6.60 13.44
CA LEU A 261 19.46 5.78 13.46
C LEU A 261 20.44 6.32 12.40
N LEU A 262 21.38 7.16 12.82
CA LEU A 262 22.57 7.48 12.04
C LEU A 262 23.51 6.25 12.08
N ARG A 263 23.26 5.24 11.25
CA ARG A 263 24.34 4.30 10.93
C ARG A 263 25.34 5.06 10.06
N GLN A 264 26.52 5.28 10.63
CA GLN A 264 27.73 5.75 9.95
C GLN A 264 27.89 5.02 8.61
N ALA A 265 27.50 5.68 7.52
CA ALA A 265 28.04 5.39 6.20
C ALA A 265 29.00 6.55 5.92
N GLY A 266 30.30 6.26 6.05
CA GLY A 266 31.36 7.20 5.73
C GLY A 266 31.26 7.64 4.28
N ALA A 267 30.76 8.85 4.07
CA ALA A 267 30.98 9.65 2.89
C ALA A 267 31.05 11.11 3.37
N LEU A 268 32.25 11.50 3.80
CA LEU A 268 32.61 12.91 3.98
C LEU A 268 32.40 13.62 2.65
N ILE A 269 31.33 14.39 2.52
CA ILE A 269 31.28 15.50 1.57
C ILE A 269 31.64 16.74 2.39
N PRO A 270 32.82 17.34 2.18
CA PRO A 270 33.18 18.55 2.89
C PRO A 270 32.27 19.69 2.40
N ILE A 271 31.39 20.16 3.28
CA ILE A 271 30.73 21.45 3.10
C ILE A 271 31.81 22.49 3.38
N GLN A 272 32.43 23.04 2.32
CA GLN A 272 33.18 24.28 2.45
C GLN A 272 32.18 25.39 2.83
N LEU A 273 32.18 25.75 4.10
CA LEU A 273 31.64 27.01 4.58
C LEU A 273 32.57 28.11 4.11
N HIS A 274 32.17 28.86 3.10
CA HIS A 274 32.72 30.19 2.85
C HIS A 274 31.95 31.22 3.68
N ARG A 275 32.55 31.60 4.81
CA ARG A 275 32.85 32.99 5.15
C ARG A 275 34.02 33.03 6.12
#